data_AF-A0A9P6PL94-F1
#
_entry.id   AF-A0A9P6PL94-F1
#
_cell.length_a   1.000
_cell.length_b   1.000
_cell.length_c   1.000
_cell.angle_alpha   90.00
_cell.angle_beta   90.00
_cell.angle_gamma   90.00
#
_symmetry.space_group_name_H-M   'P 1'
#
loop_
_entity.id
_entity.type
_entity.pdbx_description
1 polymer ?
#
loop_
_entity_poly.entity_id
_entity_poly.type
_entity_poly.pdbx_seq_one_letter_code
_entity_poly.pdbx_strand_id
1 'polypeptide(L)'
;MDSEHPQRNPTGDILEALKIMTGISPASSRLRNPSFQLRGFDSSTSPYGTFLGFEKNPESILFGQTIVISFFLQFVLFFMTKRIFPSLNKNRKGLSWILTFFSAVAVFSLSIWELGYMRTSLWSLLGWESSETDGSGSVFSYWAPSFHAWVHHLTNESVSTEKSPLDLLAQFLCWFISLPIFSLAPLKPTHLFSPTAPYYLGGGGRLIFSLENFPRETWFSSVVGGYFVGYCFGDLSIGSIYYLEQIDIASGWIHHGVYTWLVTRCAQHNQSSSFLFGGGPMEISTIFLASGYMFPHLRGDFWFPLSFFITRIVYLVMIWHEFMFNFPVTPGGCSIYSAAFVMHVFWFSKYIQGRRRRARRDKTQALEQLKAANGTITITKTTTAITTTTKKSVVNGKVVLEKDVDPSAHSTSISSARSGTSFQLRAKK
;
A
#
# COMPACT_ATOMS: atom_id res chain seq x y z
N MET A 1 -39.19 -7.43 -56.38
CA MET A 1 -39.42 -6.38 -55.36
C MET A 1 -38.29 -6.55 -54.38
N ASP A 2 -37.16 -5.91 -54.70
CA ASP A 2 -35.91 -6.11 -53.98
C ASP A 2 -35.84 -5.10 -52.83
N SER A 3 -35.77 -5.61 -51.62
CA SER A 3 -35.63 -4.83 -50.40
C SER A 3 -34.14 -4.62 -50.10
N GLU A 4 -33.64 -3.41 -50.34
CA GLU A 4 -32.31 -2.99 -49.92
C GLU A 4 -32.25 -2.86 -48.39
N HIS A 5 -31.43 -3.69 -47.74
CA HIS A 5 -31.07 -3.51 -46.35
C HIS A 5 -29.93 -2.49 -46.24
N PRO A 6 -30.05 -1.44 -45.40
CA PRO A 6 -29.01 -0.44 -45.26
C PRO A 6 -27.78 -1.05 -44.57
N GLN A 7 -26.62 -0.97 -45.24
CA GLN A 7 -25.32 -1.31 -44.67
C GLN A 7 -25.00 -0.35 -43.51
N ARG A 8 -24.97 -0.87 -42.28
CA ARG A 8 -24.45 -0.14 -41.12
C ARG A 8 -22.94 0.05 -41.23
N ASN A 9 -22.49 1.27 -40.98
CA ASN A 9 -21.08 1.64 -41.02
C ASN A 9 -20.44 1.48 -39.62
N PRO A 10 -19.66 0.41 -39.37
CA PRO A 10 -19.21 0.02 -38.02
C PRO A 10 -18.24 1.00 -37.36
N THR A 11 -17.65 1.91 -38.13
CA THR A 11 -16.75 2.95 -37.59
C THR A 11 -17.51 4.10 -36.91
N GLY A 12 -18.76 4.36 -37.30
CA GLY A 12 -19.62 5.36 -36.66
C GLY A 12 -19.97 4.96 -35.22
N ASP A 13 -20.37 3.70 -35.04
CA ASP A 13 -20.83 3.17 -33.76
C ASP A 13 -19.72 3.13 -32.70
N ILE A 14 -18.46 2.86 -33.11
CA ILE A 14 -17.30 2.86 -32.19
C ILE A 14 -16.96 4.28 -31.74
N LEU A 15 -17.03 5.26 -32.63
CA LEU A 15 -16.75 6.66 -32.31
C LEU A 15 -17.84 7.26 -31.41
N GLU A 16 -19.08 6.83 -31.60
CA GLU A 16 -20.22 7.22 -30.76
C GLU A 16 -20.14 6.58 -29.37
N ALA A 17 -19.76 5.30 -29.28
CA ALA A 17 -19.49 4.64 -28.01
C ALA A 17 -18.34 5.30 -27.22
N LEU A 18 -17.25 5.71 -27.90
CA LEU A 18 -16.13 6.44 -27.26
C LEU A 18 -16.53 7.84 -26.78
N LYS A 19 -17.42 8.54 -27.50
CA LYS A 19 -17.98 9.83 -27.06
C LYS A 19 -18.87 9.69 -25.82
N ILE A 20 -19.66 8.62 -25.76
CA ILE A 20 -20.49 8.29 -24.58
C ILE A 20 -19.61 7.95 -23.37
N MET A 21 -18.52 7.19 -23.56
CA MET A 21 -17.62 6.80 -22.46
C MET A 21 -16.73 7.93 -21.95
N THR A 22 -16.42 8.94 -22.77
CA THR A 22 -15.55 10.07 -22.39
C THR A 22 -16.30 11.26 -21.78
N GLY A 23 -17.64 11.19 -21.69
CA GLY A 23 -18.46 12.24 -21.08
C GLY A 23 -18.52 13.55 -21.87
N ILE A 24 -18.00 13.57 -23.10
CA ILE A 24 -18.10 14.72 -24.01
C ILE A 24 -19.44 14.63 -24.75
N SER A 25 -20.54 14.87 -24.04
CA SER A 25 -21.86 15.07 -24.65
C SER A 25 -22.18 16.56 -24.70
N PRO A 26 -22.59 17.12 -25.85
CA PRO A 26 -23.12 18.47 -25.90
C PRO A 26 -24.46 18.49 -25.15
N ALA A 27 -24.44 19.18 -24.01
CA ALA A 27 -25.54 19.44 -23.08
C ALA A 27 -26.95 19.23 -23.65
N SER A 28 -27.57 18.09 -23.33
CA SER A 28 -29.02 17.94 -23.44
C SER A 28 -29.66 18.62 -22.23
N SER A 29 -30.33 19.73 -22.50
CA SER A 29 -31.11 20.50 -21.55
C SER A 29 -32.35 19.72 -21.11
N ARG A 30 -32.29 18.94 -20.01
CA ARG A 30 -33.50 18.50 -19.30
C ARG A 30 -33.19 17.97 -17.90
N LEU A 31 -34.03 18.40 -16.96
CA LEU A 31 -34.05 18.10 -15.51
C LEU A 31 -33.03 18.87 -14.67
N ARG A 32 -33.25 20.18 -14.64
CA ARG A 32 -32.64 21.13 -13.71
C ARG A 32 -33.30 20.91 -12.33
N ASN A 33 -32.58 20.28 -11.41
CA ASN A 33 -32.97 20.14 -10.00
C ASN A 33 -32.75 21.51 -9.30
N PRO A 34 -33.78 22.18 -8.77
CA PRO A 34 -33.68 23.60 -8.38
C PRO A 34 -32.94 23.90 -7.06
N SER A 35 -32.41 22.91 -6.33
CA SER A 35 -31.87 23.11 -4.97
C SER A 35 -30.35 22.99 -4.81
N PHE A 36 -29.57 22.79 -5.88
CA PHE A 36 -28.11 22.95 -5.86
C PHE A 36 -27.71 23.98 -6.91
N GLN A 37 -28.19 25.21 -6.75
CA GLN A 37 -27.52 26.35 -7.39
C GLN A 37 -26.14 26.45 -6.75
N LEU A 38 -25.13 25.87 -7.41
CA LEU A 38 -23.78 26.40 -7.37
C LEU A 38 -23.94 27.89 -7.60
N ARG A 39 -23.92 28.65 -6.49
CA ARG A 39 -24.01 30.10 -6.46
C ARG A 39 -23.10 30.58 -7.55
N GLY A 40 -23.68 31.13 -8.62
CA GLY A 40 -22.94 31.63 -9.77
C GLY A 40 -21.89 32.57 -9.20
N PHE A 41 -20.64 32.11 -9.18
CA PHE A 41 -19.51 32.95 -8.92
C PHE A 41 -19.50 33.90 -10.11
N ASP A 42 -20.05 35.10 -9.92
CA ASP A 42 -19.80 36.19 -10.83
C ASP A 42 -18.28 36.32 -10.91
N SER A 43 -17.74 35.84 -12.03
CA SER A 43 -16.32 35.91 -12.39
C SER A 43 -15.82 37.34 -12.62
N SER A 44 -16.53 38.34 -12.07
CA SER A 44 -16.08 39.71 -11.98
C SER A 44 -14.87 39.76 -11.04
N THR A 45 -13.71 39.44 -11.61
CA THR A 45 -12.37 39.79 -11.14
C THR A 45 -12.21 39.69 -9.63
N SER A 46 -11.81 38.50 -9.15
CA SER A 46 -11.18 38.41 -7.83
C SER A 46 -10.15 39.54 -7.73
N PRO A 47 -10.24 40.46 -6.76
CA PRO A 47 -9.30 41.57 -6.64
C PRO A 47 -7.87 41.09 -6.41
N TYR A 48 -7.75 39.81 -6.06
CA TYR A 48 -6.50 39.11 -5.88
C TYR A 48 -6.09 38.47 -7.23
N GLY A 49 -5.22 39.16 -7.98
CA GLY A 49 -4.66 38.63 -9.24
C GLY A 49 -4.00 37.25 -9.07
N THR A 50 -3.62 36.59 -10.15
CA THR A 50 -3.07 35.22 -10.05
C THR A 50 -1.63 35.19 -9.52
N PHE A 51 -1.25 34.14 -8.78
CA PHE A 51 0.13 33.85 -8.36
C PHE A 51 0.45 32.40 -8.76
N LEU A 52 1.43 32.19 -9.65
CA LEU A 52 1.77 30.87 -10.20
C LEU A 52 0.58 30.11 -10.82
N GLY A 53 -0.40 30.84 -11.38
CA GLY A 53 -1.63 30.26 -11.94
C GLY A 53 -2.70 29.90 -10.90
N PHE A 54 -2.46 30.17 -9.62
CA PHE A 54 -3.45 30.07 -8.55
C PHE A 54 -4.17 31.40 -8.36
N GLU A 55 -5.43 31.36 -7.95
CA GLU A 55 -6.07 32.53 -7.35
C GLU A 55 -5.32 32.89 -6.07
N LYS A 56 -5.03 34.18 -5.86
CA LYS A 56 -4.38 34.63 -4.63
C LYS A 56 -5.35 34.54 -3.46
N ASN A 57 -5.45 33.35 -2.88
CA ASN A 57 -6.06 33.12 -1.58
C ASN A 57 -4.95 32.73 -0.56
N PRO A 58 -5.20 32.88 0.76
CA PRO A 58 -4.21 32.55 1.79
C PRO A 58 -3.68 31.11 1.69
N GLU A 59 -4.52 30.15 1.30
CA GLU A 59 -4.16 28.73 1.17
C GLU A 59 -3.17 28.49 0.03
N SER A 60 -3.37 29.11 -1.12
CA SER A 60 -2.48 29.02 -2.29
C SER A 60 -1.14 29.69 -2.03
N ILE A 61 -1.15 30.82 -1.32
CA ILE A 61 0.09 31.48 -0.87
C ILE A 61 0.84 30.55 0.08
N LEU A 62 0.15 29.96 1.06
CA LEU A 62 0.73 29.04 2.03
C LEU A 62 1.27 27.76 1.36
N PHE A 63 0.54 27.20 0.39
CA PHE A 63 0.98 26.08 -0.43
C PHE A 63 2.30 26.42 -1.15
N GLY A 64 2.35 27.55 -1.86
CA GLY A 64 3.55 28.02 -2.56
C GLY A 64 4.74 28.28 -1.63
N GLN A 65 4.52 28.95 -0.49
CA GLN A 65 5.55 29.16 0.53
C GLN A 65 6.08 27.84 1.08
N THR A 66 5.19 26.88 1.34
CA THR A 66 5.58 25.58 1.87
C THR A 66 6.40 24.77 0.87
N ILE A 67 6.12 24.88 -0.44
CA ILE A 67 6.97 24.26 -1.47
C ILE A 67 8.41 24.75 -1.36
N VAL A 68 8.62 26.07 -1.29
CA VAL A 68 9.96 26.67 -1.22
C VAL A 68 10.67 26.26 0.08
N ILE A 69 9.99 26.37 1.22
CA ILE A 69 10.55 25.99 2.52
C ILE A 69 10.91 24.49 2.54
N SER A 70 9.99 23.63 2.09
CA SER A 70 10.19 22.18 2.06
C SER A 70 11.34 21.79 1.13
N PHE A 71 11.46 22.44 -0.03
CA PHE A 71 12.58 22.21 -0.96
C PHE A 71 13.93 22.37 -0.25
N PHE A 72 14.17 23.49 0.44
CA PHE A 72 15.41 23.71 1.18
C PHE A 72 15.54 22.78 2.40
N LEU A 73 14.43 22.47 3.07
CA LEU A 73 14.40 21.52 4.18
C LEU A 73 14.90 20.14 3.76
N GLN A 74 14.62 19.68 2.53
CA GLN A 74 15.14 18.40 2.03
C GLN A 74 16.67 18.38 1.96
N PHE A 75 17.33 19.49 1.60
CA PHE A 75 18.80 19.56 1.60
C PHE A 75 19.34 19.45 3.02
N VAL A 76 18.77 20.20 3.96
CA VAL A 76 19.17 20.14 5.38
C VAL A 76 19.01 18.72 5.90
N LEU A 77 17.86 18.10 5.67
CA LEU A 77 17.56 16.75 6.10
C LEU A 77 18.56 15.74 5.51
N PHE A 78 18.79 15.80 4.20
CA PHE A 78 19.75 14.94 3.51
C PHE A 78 21.15 15.03 4.11
N PHE A 79 21.70 16.24 4.26
CA PHE A 79 23.06 16.43 4.79
C PHE A 79 23.17 16.07 6.28
N MET A 80 22.13 16.35 7.07
CA MET A 80 22.08 15.97 8.48
C MET A 80 22.05 14.45 8.63
N THR A 81 21.18 13.74 7.90
CA THR A 81 21.15 12.27 7.93
C THR A 81 22.47 11.67 7.44
N LYS A 82 23.04 12.23 6.37
CA LYS A 82 24.35 11.83 5.84
C LYS A 82 25.48 11.98 6.87
N ARG A 83 25.42 13.02 7.69
CA ARG A 83 26.37 13.28 8.79
C ARG A 83 26.18 12.32 9.96
N ILE A 84 24.94 12.06 10.35
CA ILE A 84 24.59 11.17 11.48
C ILE A 84 24.89 9.70 11.15
N PHE A 85 24.63 9.28 9.91
CA PHE A 85 24.78 7.90 9.46
C PHE A 85 25.86 7.76 8.37
N PRO A 86 27.15 7.85 8.72
CA PRO A 86 28.24 7.79 7.75
C PRO A 86 28.32 6.45 7.00
N SER A 87 27.69 5.39 7.51
CA SER A 87 27.55 4.10 6.81
C SER A 87 26.76 4.22 5.50
N LEU A 88 25.79 5.15 5.41
CA LEU A 88 24.99 5.38 4.20
C LEU A 88 25.83 5.96 3.06
N ASN A 89 26.94 6.65 3.35
CA ASN A 89 27.87 7.12 2.30
C ASN A 89 28.50 5.98 1.49
N LYS A 90 28.66 4.81 2.11
CA LYS A 90 29.18 3.61 1.43
C LYS A 90 28.08 2.88 0.65
N ASN A 91 26.81 3.12 0.97
CA ASN A 91 25.65 2.51 0.33
C ASN A 91 24.88 3.59 -0.45
N ARG A 92 25.32 3.90 -1.69
CA ARG A 92 24.65 4.89 -2.55
C ARG A 92 23.16 4.60 -2.75
N LYS A 93 22.76 3.33 -2.78
CA LYS A 93 21.34 2.94 -2.81
C LYS A 93 20.64 3.36 -1.54
N GLY A 94 21.16 3.05 -0.36
CA GLY A 94 20.57 3.52 0.89
C GLY A 94 20.46 5.06 0.96
N LEU A 95 21.49 5.76 0.47
CA LEU A 95 21.53 7.22 0.40
C LEU A 95 20.39 7.80 -0.45
N SER A 96 20.06 7.18 -1.59
CA SER A 96 18.99 7.66 -2.48
C SER A 96 17.58 7.49 -1.92
N TRP A 97 17.41 6.72 -0.84
CA TRP A 97 16.10 6.47 -0.22
C TRP A 97 15.86 7.28 1.06
N ILE A 98 16.83 8.11 1.49
CA ILE A 98 16.73 8.91 2.72
C ILE A 98 15.53 9.85 2.66
N LEU A 99 15.45 10.67 1.62
CA LEU A 99 14.39 11.67 1.49
C LEU A 99 13.03 11.02 1.33
N THR A 100 12.95 9.96 0.51
CA THR A 100 11.74 9.17 0.35
C THR A 100 11.25 8.59 1.67
N PHE A 101 12.15 8.06 2.51
CA PHE A 101 11.79 7.53 3.81
C PHE A 101 11.18 8.61 4.71
N PHE A 102 11.86 9.73 4.90
CA PHE A 102 11.35 10.79 5.78
C PHE A 102 10.10 11.47 5.24
N SER A 103 10.01 11.67 3.93
CA SER A 103 8.81 12.20 3.28
C SER A 103 7.63 11.25 3.47
N ALA A 104 7.81 9.95 3.23
CA ALA A 104 6.77 8.96 3.43
C ALA A 104 6.31 8.89 4.89
N VAL A 105 7.23 8.94 5.87
CA VAL A 105 6.87 9.01 7.31
C VAL A 105 6.07 10.28 7.60
N ALA A 106 6.54 11.44 7.16
CA ALA A 106 5.88 12.71 7.41
C ALA A 106 4.47 12.74 6.80
N VAL A 107 4.33 12.42 5.50
CA VAL A 107 3.04 12.40 4.82
C VAL A 107 2.11 11.38 5.45
N PHE A 108 2.57 10.16 5.73
CA PHE A 108 1.75 9.16 6.43
C PHE A 108 1.25 9.70 7.77
N SER A 109 2.14 10.16 8.64
CA SER A 109 1.78 10.64 9.99
C SER A 109 0.83 11.83 9.95
N LEU A 110 1.08 12.81 9.06
CA LEU A 110 0.25 14.01 8.93
C LEU A 110 -1.11 13.68 8.30
N SER A 111 -1.18 12.73 7.37
CA SER A 111 -2.44 12.22 6.83
C SER A 111 -3.25 11.43 7.86
N ILE A 112 -2.60 10.61 8.71
CA ILE A 112 -3.29 9.93 9.82
C ILE A 112 -3.83 10.96 10.82
N TRP A 113 -3.13 12.07 11.04
CA TRP A 113 -3.63 13.17 11.85
C TRP A 113 -4.90 13.80 11.26
N GLU A 114 -4.95 14.02 9.95
CA GLU A 114 -6.17 14.46 9.27
C GLU A 114 -7.29 13.41 9.28
N LEU A 115 -6.96 12.11 9.23
CA LEU A 115 -7.95 11.05 9.44
C LEU A 115 -8.57 11.12 10.84
N GLY A 116 -7.81 11.57 11.84
CA GLY A 116 -8.33 11.81 13.19
C GLY A 116 -9.41 12.88 13.24
N TYR A 117 -9.45 13.79 12.25
CA TYR A 117 -10.52 14.77 12.06
C TYR A 117 -11.71 14.24 11.26
N MET A 118 -11.74 12.93 10.91
CA MET A 118 -12.96 12.28 10.43
C MET A 118 -14.03 12.33 11.52
N ARG A 119 -14.79 13.41 11.49
CA ARG A 119 -16.03 13.58 12.22
C ARG A 119 -17.00 12.51 11.66
N THR A 120 -17.78 11.87 12.53
CA THR A 120 -19.13 11.32 12.19
C THR A 120 -19.34 9.89 11.65
N SER A 121 -18.46 8.90 11.84
CA SER A 121 -18.94 7.49 11.71
C SER A 121 -18.44 6.56 12.79
N LEU A 122 -17.15 6.57 13.13
CA LEU A 122 -16.67 5.86 14.31
C LEU A 122 -17.28 6.46 15.60
N TRP A 123 -17.42 7.79 15.65
CA TRP A 123 -18.06 8.50 16.77
C TRP A 123 -19.54 8.15 16.93
N SER A 124 -20.29 8.09 15.81
CA SER A 124 -21.70 7.69 15.82
C SER A 124 -21.85 6.22 16.19
N LEU A 125 -20.99 5.34 15.63
CA LEU A 125 -20.95 3.91 15.92
C LEU A 125 -20.59 3.61 17.38
N LEU A 126 -19.71 4.41 18.00
CA LEU A 126 -19.31 4.28 19.39
C LEU A 126 -20.26 5.02 20.37
N GLY A 127 -21.31 5.67 19.85
CA GLY A 127 -22.27 6.43 20.67
C GLY A 127 -21.66 7.66 21.35
N TRP A 128 -20.57 8.21 20.79
CA TRP A 128 -19.84 9.36 21.33
C TRP A 128 -20.28 10.70 20.72
N GLU A 129 -21.46 10.76 20.14
CA GLU A 129 -22.15 12.02 19.86
C GLU A 129 -22.62 12.63 21.20
N SER A 130 -21.69 13.03 22.06
CA SER A 130 -22.04 13.81 23.24
C SER A 130 -22.55 15.17 22.79
N SER A 131 -23.74 15.54 23.27
CA SER A 131 -24.56 16.66 22.81
C SER A 131 -23.95 18.06 22.91
N GLU A 132 -22.78 18.25 23.51
CA GLU A 132 -22.24 19.59 23.83
C GLU A 132 -20.71 19.60 23.87
N THR A 133 -20.04 19.51 22.73
CA THR A 133 -18.58 19.78 22.71
C THR A 133 -18.18 20.72 21.60
N ASP A 134 -17.37 21.72 21.97
CA ASP A 134 -16.97 22.91 21.21
C ASP A 134 -16.07 22.64 19.98
N GLY A 135 -16.17 21.45 19.38
CA GLY A 135 -15.51 21.10 18.12
C GLY A 135 -13.98 20.92 18.18
N SER A 136 -13.37 20.91 19.37
CA SER A 136 -11.91 20.91 19.53
C SER A 136 -11.27 19.55 19.88
N GLY A 137 -12.05 18.51 20.17
CA GLY A 137 -11.51 17.22 20.56
C GLY A 137 -11.06 16.36 19.37
N SER A 138 -9.87 15.75 19.47
CA SER A 138 -9.30 14.81 18.50
C SER A 138 -9.79 13.37 18.72
N VAL A 139 -9.60 12.48 17.74
CA VAL A 139 -9.91 11.04 17.89
C VAL A 139 -9.25 10.43 19.13
N PHE A 140 -8.03 10.86 19.45
CA PHE A 140 -7.25 10.30 20.57
C PHE A 140 -7.79 10.72 21.94
N SER A 141 -8.34 11.93 22.07
CA SER A 141 -8.92 12.41 23.32
C SER A 141 -10.18 11.63 23.73
N TYR A 142 -10.91 11.04 22.79
CA TYR A 142 -12.10 10.21 23.07
C TYR A 142 -11.81 8.71 23.00
N TRP A 143 -10.96 8.29 22.06
CA TRP A 143 -10.59 6.88 21.90
C TRP A 143 -9.76 6.36 23.07
N ALA A 144 -8.78 7.13 23.57
CA ALA A 144 -7.89 6.65 24.63
C ALA A 144 -8.65 6.26 25.92
N PRO A 145 -9.61 7.07 26.43
CA PRO A 145 -10.42 6.67 27.58
C PRO A 145 -11.26 5.41 27.35
N SER A 146 -11.88 5.26 26.18
CA SER A 146 -12.76 4.11 25.92
C SER A 146 -12.01 2.84 25.53
N PHE A 147 -10.89 2.94 24.84
CA PHE A 147 -9.95 1.84 24.67
C PHE A 147 -9.44 1.38 26.02
N HIS A 148 -9.07 2.32 26.90
CA HIS A 148 -8.68 2.02 28.27
C HIS A 148 -9.81 1.33 29.05
N ALA A 149 -11.06 1.77 28.90
CA ALA A 149 -12.23 1.14 29.53
C ALA A 149 -12.51 -0.28 28.99
N TRP A 150 -12.38 -0.50 27.68
CA TRP A 150 -12.53 -1.82 27.05
C TRP A 150 -11.41 -2.79 27.45
N VAL A 151 -10.15 -2.31 27.46
CA VAL A 151 -9.01 -3.07 27.99
C VAL A 151 -9.27 -3.43 29.44
N HIS A 152 -9.74 -2.48 30.25
CA HIS A 152 -10.15 -2.74 31.63
C HIS A 152 -11.24 -3.79 31.74
N HIS A 153 -12.26 -3.75 30.89
CA HIS A 153 -13.33 -4.75 30.85
C HIS A 153 -12.80 -6.14 30.50
N LEU A 154 -11.90 -6.25 29.52
CA LEU A 154 -11.23 -7.50 29.18
C LEU A 154 -10.34 -8.03 30.30
N THR A 155 -9.61 -7.16 31.00
CA THR A 155 -8.82 -7.57 32.18
C THR A 155 -9.68 -7.90 33.39
N ASN A 156 -10.85 -7.27 33.54
CA ASN A 156 -11.78 -7.54 34.63
C ASN A 156 -12.66 -8.77 34.36
N GLU A 157 -12.81 -9.20 33.11
CA GLU A 157 -13.38 -10.51 32.73
C GLU A 157 -12.45 -11.70 33.05
N SER A 158 -11.42 -11.51 33.87
CA SER A 158 -10.51 -12.59 34.24
C SER A 158 -11.15 -13.60 35.20
N VAL A 159 -10.86 -14.89 34.90
CA VAL A 159 -10.70 -16.04 35.81
C VAL A 159 -11.90 -16.97 36.04
N SER A 160 -12.69 -17.36 35.03
CA SER A 160 -13.50 -18.59 35.19
C SER A 160 -13.57 -19.54 34.02
N THR A 161 -13.19 -19.15 32.80
CA THR A 161 -13.07 -20.10 31.69
C THR A 161 -11.89 -19.75 30.78
N GLU A 162 -11.02 -20.73 30.57
CA GLU A 162 -9.88 -20.65 29.66
C GLU A 162 -10.43 -20.52 28.22
N LYS A 163 -10.64 -19.29 27.73
CA LYS A 163 -11.08 -19.05 26.35
C LYS A 163 -9.98 -19.55 25.41
N SER A 164 -10.35 -20.34 24.40
CA SER A 164 -9.37 -20.89 23.48
C SER A 164 -8.72 -19.76 22.64
N PRO A 165 -7.48 -19.93 22.15
CA PRO A 165 -6.87 -18.97 21.21
C PRO A 165 -7.74 -18.71 19.97
N LEU A 166 -8.57 -19.68 19.59
CA LEU A 166 -9.53 -19.56 18.48
C LEU A 166 -10.73 -18.68 18.84
N ASP A 167 -11.20 -18.66 20.09
CA ASP A 167 -12.28 -17.76 20.53
C ASP A 167 -11.81 -16.31 20.61
N LEU A 168 -10.57 -16.10 21.07
CA LEU A 168 -9.94 -14.77 21.04
C LEU A 168 -9.74 -14.29 19.60
N LEU A 169 -9.29 -15.17 18.70
CA LEU A 169 -9.16 -14.86 17.27
C LEU A 169 -10.54 -14.63 16.63
N ALA A 170 -11.56 -15.41 16.97
CA ALA A 170 -12.92 -15.26 16.45
C ALA A 170 -13.58 -13.98 16.97
N GLN A 171 -13.39 -13.60 18.24
CA GLN A 171 -13.86 -12.31 18.77
C GLN A 171 -13.12 -11.15 18.13
N PHE A 172 -11.80 -11.26 17.93
CA PHE A 172 -11.01 -10.27 17.19
C PHE A 172 -11.46 -10.17 15.73
N LEU A 173 -11.73 -11.29 15.05
CA LEU A 173 -12.20 -11.32 13.67
C LEU A 173 -13.65 -10.84 13.55
N CYS A 174 -14.55 -11.19 14.47
CA CYS A 174 -15.92 -10.67 14.52
C CYS A 174 -15.91 -9.16 14.77
N TRP A 175 -15.05 -8.68 15.66
CA TRP A 175 -14.81 -7.25 15.85
C TRP A 175 -14.21 -6.58 14.59
N PHE A 176 -13.26 -7.25 13.92
CA PHE A 176 -12.61 -6.73 12.71
C PHE A 176 -13.54 -6.73 11.48
N ILE A 177 -14.44 -7.72 11.37
CA ILE A 177 -15.42 -7.86 10.29
C ILE A 177 -16.66 -6.99 10.55
N SER A 178 -17.02 -6.75 11.81
CA SER A 178 -18.06 -5.79 12.16
C SER A 178 -17.61 -4.33 12.02
N LEU A 179 -16.32 -4.08 11.75
CA LEU A 179 -15.88 -2.78 11.26
C LEU A 179 -16.59 -2.49 9.92
N PRO A 180 -17.20 -1.30 9.74
CA PRO A 180 -17.90 -0.87 8.53
C PRO A 180 -17.08 -0.90 7.21
N ILE A 181 -15.86 -1.42 7.23
CA ILE A 181 -14.92 -1.56 6.11
C ILE A 181 -15.48 -2.46 4.98
N PHE A 182 -16.41 -3.37 5.28
CA PHE A 182 -16.84 -4.44 4.34
C PHE A 182 -18.29 -4.36 3.85
N SER A 183 -19.06 -3.31 4.15
CA SER A 183 -20.46 -3.19 3.70
C SER A 183 -20.55 -2.64 2.26
N LEU A 184 -20.42 -3.52 1.26
CA LEU A 184 -20.42 -3.17 -0.17
C LEU A 184 -21.82 -3.17 -0.83
N ALA A 185 -22.92 -3.00 -0.07
CA ALA A 185 -24.26 -3.06 -0.66
C ALA A 185 -24.56 -1.78 -1.48
N PRO A 186 -24.84 -1.86 -2.80
CA PRO A 186 -25.26 -0.72 -3.58
C PRO A 186 -26.67 -0.30 -3.15
N LEU A 187 -26.77 0.79 -2.38
CA LEU A 187 -28.05 1.36 -1.99
C LEU A 187 -28.59 2.25 -3.10
N LYS A 188 -29.88 2.10 -3.43
CA LYS A 188 -30.56 3.01 -4.36
C LYS A 188 -30.65 4.41 -3.72
N PRO A 189 -30.48 5.50 -4.49
CA PRO A 189 -30.53 6.88 -3.98
C PRO A 189 -31.79 7.20 -3.16
N THR A 190 -32.91 6.57 -3.48
CA THR A 190 -34.19 6.78 -2.80
C THR A 190 -34.24 6.18 -1.39
N HIS A 191 -33.31 5.29 -1.03
CA HIS A 191 -33.25 4.67 0.29
C HIS A 191 -32.27 5.38 1.24
N LEU A 192 -31.42 6.28 0.72
CA LEU A 192 -30.49 7.11 1.50
C LEU A 192 -31.17 8.26 2.26
N PHE A 193 -32.39 8.63 1.86
CA PHE A 193 -33.11 9.80 2.41
C PHE A 193 -34.45 9.46 3.07
N SER A 194 -34.72 8.18 3.35
CA SER A 194 -35.97 7.78 4.01
C SER A 194 -35.89 8.04 5.52
N PRO A 195 -36.72 8.93 6.10
CA PRO A 195 -36.74 9.20 7.55
C PRO A 195 -37.21 8.00 8.38
N THR A 196 -37.80 6.99 7.74
CA THR A 196 -38.42 5.82 8.39
C THR A 196 -37.69 4.52 8.10
N ALA A 197 -36.54 4.56 7.43
CA ALA A 197 -35.79 3.34 7.21
C ALA A 197 -35.16 2.87 8.54
N PRO A 198 -35.28 1.57 8.89
CA PRO A 198 -34.70 1.03 10.11
C PRO A 198 -33.21 1.40 10.17
N TYR A 199 -32.69 1.79 11.35
CA TYR A 199 -31.29 2.20 11.53
C TYR A 199 -30.25 1.18 10.99
N TYR A 200 -30.64 -0.09 10.83
CA TYR A 200 -29.80 -1.13 10.23
C TYR A 200 -29.87 -1.21 8.70
N LEU A 201 -30.87 -0.61 8.04
CA LEU A 201 -31.12 -0.75 6.60
C LEU A 201 -31.45 0.56 5.85
N GLY A 202 -31.54 1.71 6.52
CA GLY A 202 -31.53 3.01 5.83
C GLY A 202 -31.34 4.25 6.69
N GLY A 203 -30.64 4.12 7.82
CA GLY A 203 -30.12 5.24 8.58
C GLY A 203 -28.59 5.19 8.65
N GLY A 204 -27.91 5.70 7.62
CA GLY A 204 -26.58 6.29 7.78
C GLY A 204 -25.48 5.42 8.38
N GLY A 205 -25.41 4.13 8.06
CA GLY A 205 -24.15 3.37 8.12
C GLY A 205 -23.20 3.91 7.05
N ARG A 206 -22.77 5.17 7.18
CA ARG A 206 -21.80 5.77 6.27
C ARG A 206 -20.57 4.88 6.34
N LEU A 207 -20.16 4.35 5.19
CA LEU A 207 -18.91 3.61 5.07
C LEU A 207 -17.84 4.41 5.80
N ILE A 208 -16.96 3.74 6.56
CA ILE A 208 -15.80 4.40 7.21
C ILE A 208 -15.04 5.25 6.18
N PHE A 209 -15.09 4.86 4.91
CA PHE A 209 -14.46 5.53 3.78
C PHE A 209 -15.40 6.40 2.93
N SER A 210 -16.64 6.65 3.37
CA SER A 210 -17.56 7.55 2.65
C SER A 210 -17.01 8.96 2.61
N LEU A 211 -16.75 9.46 1.39
CA LEU A 211 -16.10 10.75 1.13
C LEU A 211 -16.83 11.95 1.78
N GLU A 212 -18.09 11.80 2.16
CA GLU A 212 -18.89 12.80 2.89
C GLU A 212 -18.42 13.04 4.34
N ASN A 213 -17.72 12.07 4.94
CA ASN A 213 -17.18 12.17 6.30
C ASN A 213 -15.80 12.81 6.36
N PHE A 214 -15.23 13.16 5.21
CA PHE A 214 -13.85 13.62 5.14
C PHE A 214 -13.74 15.10 5.41
N PRO A 215 -12.58 15.53 5.97
CA PRO A 215 -12.33 16.94 6.19
C PRO A 215 -12.51 17.70 4.88
N ARG A 216 -13.26 18.80 4.98
CA ARG A 216 -13.22 19.85 3.95
C ARG A 216 -11.79 20.33 3.82
N GLU A 217 -11.47 20.92 2.66
CA GLU A 217 -10.15 21.52 2.43
C GLU A 217 -9.71 22.34 3.65
N THR A 218 -8.52 22.03 4.16
CA THR A 218 -7.93 22.76 5.29
C THR A 218 -6.63 23.42 4.86
N TRP A 219 -6.27 24.51 5.55
CA TRP A 219 -4.94 25.11 5.39
C TRP A 219 -3.82 24.08 5.66
N PHE A 220 -4.06 23.12 6.56
CA PHE A 220 -3.11 22.06 6.89
C PHE A 220 -2.91 21.13 5.69
N SER A 221 -3.98 20.77 4.98
CA SER A 221 -3.89 19.96 3.76
C SER A 221 -3.05 20.65 2.68
N SER A 222 -3.20 21.97 2.54
CA SER A 222 -2.37 22.78 1.65
C SER A 222 -0.89 22.79 2.08
N VAL A 223 -0.60 22.87 3.38
CA VAL A 223 0.78 22.77 3.90
C VAL A 223 1.39 21.40 3.58
N VAL A 224 0.71 20.30 3.89
CA VAL A 224 1.24 18.95 3.65
C VAL A 224 1.38 18.67 2.15
N GLY A 225 0.43 19.13 1.32
CA GLY A 225 0.54 19.07 -0.13
C GLY A 225 1.75 19.84 -0.66
N GLY A 226 1.95 21.07 -0.19
CA GLY A 226 3.12 21.88 -0.55
C GLY A 226 4.43 21.24 -0.07
N TYR A 227 4.44 20.63 1.11
CA TYR A 227 5.58 19.88 1.63
C TYR A 227 5.97 18.74 0.69
N PHE A 228 4.99 17.95 0.24
CA PHE A 228 5.22 16.80 -0.64
C PHE A 228 5.71 17.23 -2.03
N VAL A 229 5.20 18.33 -2.58
CA VAL A 229 5.71 18.90 -3.85
C VAL A 229 7.15 19.40 -3.68
N GLY A 230 7.46 20.12 -2.59
CA GLY A 230 8.83 20.52 -2.26
C GLY A 230 9.77 19.32 -2.11
N TYR A 231 9.29 18.21 -1.54
CA TYR A 231 10.00 16.94 -1.50
C TYR A 231 10.31 16.40 -2.90
N CYS A 232 9.34 16.38 -3.82
CA CYS A 232 9.55 15.88 -5.18
C CYS A 232 10.65 16.67 -5.91
N PHE A 233 10.66 17.99 -5.78
CA PHE A 233 11.73 18.82 -6.34
C PHE A 233 13.07 18.60 -5.64
N GLY A 234 13.06 18.51 -4.31
CA GLY A 234 14.26 18.27 -3.51
C GLY A 234 14.93 16.94 -3.84
N ASP A 235 14.16 15.85 -3.94
CA ASP A 235 14.68 14.52 -4.24
C ASP A 235 15.27 14.44 -5.66
N LEU A 236 14.60 14.99 -6.68
CA LEU A 236 15.16 15.05 -8.03
C LEU A 236 16.42 15.91 -8.10
N SER A 237 16.45 17.04 -7.38
CA SER A 237 17.60 17.94 -7.37
C SER A 237 18.81 17.29 -6.70
N ILE A 238 18.65 16.77 -5.48
CA ILE A 238 19.72 16.08 -4.75
C ILE A 238 20.14 14.82 -5.50
N GLY A 239 19.19 14.05 -6.01
CA GLY A 239 19.49 12.83 -6.73
C GLY A 239 20.24 13.08 -8.03
N SER A 240 19.92 14.14 -8.77
CA SER A 240 20.66 14.51 -9.98
C SER A 240 22.14 14.83 -9.72
N ILE A 241 22.45 15.30 -8.50
CA ILE A 241 23.80 15.66 -8.08
C ILE A 241 24.54 14.46 -7.45
N TYR A 242 23.89 13.72 -6.55
CA TYR A 242 24.56 12.74 -5.68
C TYR A 242 24.34 11.28 -6.08
N TYR A 243 23.25 10.95 -6.77
CA TYR A 243 22.87 9.57 -7.05
C TYR A 243 22.09 9.42 -8.38
N LEU A 244 22.58 10.08 -9.44
CA LEU A 244 21.93 10.10 -10.75
C LEU A 244 21.64 8.70 -11.30
N GLU A 245 22.55 7.75 -11.09
CA GLU A 245 22.40 6.33 -11.48
C GLU A 245 21.23 5.60 -10.80
N GLN A 246 20.70 6.15 -9.71
CA GLN A 246 19.56 5.57 -8.98
C GLN A 246 18.22 6.22 -9.37
N ILE A 247 18.22 7.33 -10.13
CA ILE A 247 17.00 7.95 -10.64
C ILE A 247 16.60 7.26 -11.95
N ASP A 248 15.69 6.30 -11.84
CA ASP A 248 15.05 5.71 -13.02
C ASP A 248 14.09 6.72 -13.69
N ILE A 249 13.95 6.63 -15.01
CA ILE A 249 13.07 7.53 -15.78
C ILE A 249 11.61 7.38 -15.33
N ALA A 250 11.14 6.16 -15.12
CA ALA A 250 9.75 5.90 -14.79
C ALA A 250 9.46 6.18 -13.31
N SER A 251 10.25 5.59 -12.39
CA SER A 251 9.98 5.72 -10.95
C SER A 251 10.53 7.01 -10.32
N GLY A 252 11.48 7.67 -10.97
CA GLY A 252 12.01 8.97 -10.56
C GLY A 252 11.32 10.10 -11.30
N TRP A 253 11.79 10.43 -12.50
CA TRP A 253 11.37 11.63 -13.23
C TRP A 253 9.87 11.69 -13.52
N ILE A 254 9.33 10.67 -14.18
CA ILE A 254 7.90 10.65 -14.56
C ILE A 254 7.03 10.61 -13.31
N HIS A 255 7.36 9.75 -12.34
CA HIS A 255 6.60 9.60 -11.12
C HIS A 255 6.52 10.90 -10.29
N HIS A 256 7.66 11.55 -10.01
CA HIS A 256 7.70 12.81 -9.28
C HIS A 256 7.07 13.96 -10.08
N GLY A 257 7.22 13.98 -11.41
CA GLY A 257 6.56 14.95 -12.27
C GLY A 257 5.03 14.81 -12.24
N VAL A 258 4.51 13.59 -12.36
CA VAL A 258 3.07 13.30 -12.28
C VAL A 258 2.53 13.66 -10.90
N TYR A 259 3.23 13.33 -9.82
CA TYR A 259 2.81 13.72 -8.47
C TYR A 259 2.81 15.23 -8.27
N THR A 260 3.84 15.92 -8.74
CA THR A 260 3.92 17.38 -8.67
C THR A 260 2.73 18.01 -9.39
N TRP A 261 2.44 17.56 -10.62
CA TRP A 261 1.29 18.03 -11.39
C TRP A 261 -0.04 17.73 -10.69
N LEU A 262 -0.20 16.50 -10.19
CA LEU A 262 -1.41 16.05 -9.52
C LEU A 262 -1.72 16.88 -8.27
N VAL A 263 -0.75 17.01 -7.36
CA VAL A 263 -0.95 17.72 -6.09
C VAL A 263 -1.16 19.22 -6.34
N THR A 264 -0.45 19.80 -7.30
CA THR A 264 -0.69 21.18 -7.73
C THR A 264 -2.11 21.35 -8.26
N ARG A 265 -2.61 20.41 -9.08
CA ARG A 265 -4.00 20.43 -9.57
C ARG A 265 -5.02 20.26 -8.44
N CYS A 266 -4.77 19.39 -7.47
CA CYS A 266 -5.62 19.24 -6.30
C CYS A 266 -5.67 20.56 -5.51
N ALA A 267 -4.53 21.20 -5.25
CA ALA A 267 -4.46 22.48 -4.57
C ALA A 267 -5.21 23.60 -5.34
N GLN A 268 -5.08 23.66 -6.67
CA GLN A 268 -5.81 24.62 -7.51
C GLN A 268 -7.33 24.47 -7.44
N HIS A 269 -7.82 23.28 -7.08
CA HIS A 269 -9.26 22.96 -7.02
C HIS A 269 -9.76 22.82 -5.57
N ASN A 270 -8.96 23.18 -4.57
CA ASN A 270 -9.27 23.00 -3.14
C ASN A 270 -9.62 21.53 -2.81
N GLN A 271 -8.78 20.61 -3.29
CA GLN A 271 -8.91 19.15 -3.15
C GLN A 271 -7.64 18.50 -2.58
N SER A 272 -6.79 19.25 -1.88
CA SER A 272 -5.57 18.72 -1.27
C SER A 272 -5.90 17.68 -0.20
N SER A 273 -6.98 17.87 0.57
CA SER A 273 -7.41 16.89 1.58
C SER A 273 -7.73 15.54 0.95
N SER A 274 -8.35 15.52 -0.24
CA SER A 274 -8.64 14.28 -0.98
C SER A 274 -7.36 13.55 -1.41
N PHE A 275 -6.34 14.30 -1.83
CA PHE A 275 -5.02 13.73 -2.14
C PHE A 275 -4.36 13.14 -0.89
N LEU A 276 -4.34 13.86 0.23
CA LEU A 276 -3.70 13.38 1.45
C LEU A 276 -4.40 12.19 2.07
N PHE A 277 -5.73 12.19 2.00
CA PHE A 277 -6.52 11.06 2.44
C PHE A 277 -6.24 9.83 1.56
N GLY A 278 -6.43 9.93 0.25
CA GLY A 278 -6.21 8.80 -0.64
C GLY A 278 -4.74 8.37 -0.72
N GLY A 279 -3.81 9.31 -0.61
CA GLY A 279 -2.36 9.14 -0.77
C GLY A 279 -1.62 8.74 0.50
N GLY A 280 -1.96 9.33 1.63
CA GLY A 280 -1.22 9.19 2.89
C GLY A 280 -1.04 7.75 3.35
N PRO A 281 -2.11 6.95 3.50
CA PRO A 281 -2.01 5.54 3.87
C PRO A 281 -1.18 4.72 2.88
N MET A 282 -1.12 5.09 1.59
CA MET A 282 -0.30 4.37 0.60
C MET A 282 1.21 4.47 0.89
N GLU A 283 1.64 5.51 1.62
CA GLU A 283 3.04 5.73 1.96
C GLU A 283 3.59 4.70 2.96
N ILE A 284 2.75 3.97 3.70
CA ILE A 284 3.24 2.91 4.60
C ILE A 284 4.07 1.85 3.85
N SER A 285 3.66 1.52 2.63
CA SER A 285 4.41 0.60 1.77
C SER A 285 5.76 1.18 1.34
N THR A 286 5.81 2.48 1.09
CA THR A 286 7.03 3.23 0.78
C THR A 286 7.99 3.23 1.97
N ILE A 287 7.49 3.39 3.20
CA ILE A 287 8.29 3.36 4.44
C ILE A 287 9.00 2.00 4.58
N PHE A 288 8.28 0.89 4.38
CA PHE A 288 8.89 -0.45 4.42
C PHE A 288 9.88 -0.69 3.27
N LEU A 289 9.60 -0.15 2.09
CA LEU A 289 10.51 -0.25 0.95
C LEU A 289 11.82 0.52 1.21
N ALA A 290 11.70 1.79 1.58
CA ALA A 290 12.81 2.70 1.81
C ALA A 290 13.70 2.23 2.96
N SER A 291 13.09 1.78 4.06
CA SER A 291 13.85 1.23 5.20
C SER A 291 14.66 -0.01 4.81
N GLY A 292 14.15 -0.89 3.95
CA GLY A 292 14.89 -2.04 3.43
C GLY A 292 16.06 -1.68 2.49
N TYR A 293 16.04 -0.52 1.85
CA TYR A 293 17.17 0.00 1.06
C TYR A 293 18.20 0.72 1.92
N MET A 294 17.76 1.50 2.91
CA MET A 294 18.63 2.20 3.86
C MET A 294 19.36 1.20 4.78
N PHE A 295 18.63 0.23 5.30
CA PHE A 295 19.08 -0.74 6.28
C PHE A 295 18.81 -2.17 5.78
N PRO A 296 19.75 -2.78 5.02
CA PRO A 296 19.52 -4.09 4.41
C PRO A 296 19.14 -5.21 5.40
N HIS A 297 19.51 -5.09 6.68
CA HIS A 297 19.12 -6.04 7.72
C HIS A 297 17.64 -5.94 8.13
N LEU A 298 16.98 -4.80 7.88
CA LEU A 298 15.54 -4.60 8.09
C LEU A 298 14.71 -5.04 6.86
N ARG A 299 15.37 -5.43 5.76
CA ARG A 299 14.70 -5.82 4.52
C ARG A 299 14.01 -7.18 4.70
N GLY A 300 12.82 -7.15 5.28
CA GLY A 300 11.93 -8.29 5.34
C GLY A 300 11.25 -8.54 4.00
N ASP A 301 11.19 -9.79 3.58
CA ASP A 301 10.48 -10.21 2.36
C ASP A 301 8.95 -10.14 2.48
N PHE A 302 8.43 -9.87 3.67
CA PHE A 302 7.02 -9.94 4.02
C PHE A 302 6.34 -8.58 4.13
N TRP A 303 6.93 -7.64 4.89
CA TRP A 303 6.27 -6.38 5.26
C TRP A 303 6.00 -5.45 4.08
N PHE A 304 6.98 -5.31 3.18
CA PHE A 304 6.81 -4.50 1.97
C PHE A 304 5.66 -5.00 1.07
N PRO A 305 5.63 -6.26 0.59
CA PRO A 305 4.55 -6.68 -0.31
C PRO A 305 3.18 -6.73 0.36
N LEU A 306 3.13 -7.07 1.67
CA LEU A 306 1.87 -7.07 2.41
C LEU A 306 1.30 -5.64 2.48
N SER A 307 2.10 -4.69 2.96
CA SER A 307 1.69 -3.28 3.06
C SER A 307 1.36 -2.68 1.69
N PHE A 308 2.13 -2.99 0.65
CA PHE A 308 1.83 -2.57 -0.72
C PHE A 308 0.48 -3.11 -1.19
N PHE A 309 0.21 -4.40 -1.01
CA PHE A 309 -1.06 -4.99 -1.43
C PHE A 309 -2.25 -4.38 -0.68
N ILE A 310 -2.15 -4.26 0.64
CA ILE A 310 -3.23 -3.69 1.47
C ILE A 310 -3.49 -2.23 1.09
N THR A 311 -2.45 -1.40 1.01
CA THR A 311 -2.64 0.06 0.88
C THR A 311 -2.73 0.55 -0.56
N ARG A 312 -1.97 -0.02 -1.49
CA ARG A 312 -1.95 0.44 -2.89
C ARG A 312 -2.91 -0.33 -3.81
N ILE A 313 -3.45 -1.48 -3.36
CA ILE A 313 -4.44 -2.25 -4.12
C ILE A 313 -5.79 -2.23 -3.40
N VAL A 314 -5.89 -2.84 -2.22
CA VAL A 314 -7.19 -2.99 -1.53
C VAL A 314 -7.78 -1.63 -1.15
N TYR A 315 -7.03 -0.84 -0.38
CA TYR A 315 -7.46 0.49 0.04
C TYR A 315 -7.73 1.42 -1.16
N LEU A 316 -6.85 1.41 -2.17
CA LEU A 316 -7.04 2.22 -3.38
C LEU A 316 -8.32 1.85 -4.15
N VAL A 317 -8.68 0.57 -4.25
CA VAL A 317 -9.95 0.14 -4.88
C VAL A 317 -11.15 0.65 -4.10
N MET A 318 -11.09 0.62 -2.76
CA MET A 318 -12.16 1.17 -1.92
C MET A 318 -12.32 2.67 -2.15
N ILE A 319 -11.22 3.43 -2.12
CA ILE A 319 -11.25 4.87 -2.39
C ILE A 319 -11.76 5.16 -3.81
N TRP A 320 -11.24 4.43 -4.80
CA TRP A 320 -11.67 4.56 -6.18
C TRP A 320 -13.16 4.31 -6.36
N HIS A 321 -13.72 3.28 -5.71
CA HIS A 321 -15.16 3.00 -5.70
C HIS A 321 -15.96 4.18 -5.15
N GLU A 322 -15.52 4.76 -4.02
CA GLU A 322 -16.18 5.93 -3.42
C GLU A 322 -16.17 7.14 -4.36
N PHE A 323 -15.04 7.45 -4.99
CA PHE A 323 -14.94 8.53 -5.97
C PHE A 323 -15.80 8.27 -7.22
N MET A 324 -15.93 7.01 -7.66
CA MET A 324 -16.69 6.67 -8.87
C MET A 324 -18.21 6.69 -8.67
N PHE A 325 -18.70 6.20 -7.53
CA PHE A 325 -20.13 5.92 -7.36
C PHE A 325 -20.81 6.81 -6.33
N ASN A 326 -20.08 7.29 -5.32
CA ASN A 326 -20.69 7.92 -4.15
C ASN A 326 -20.40 9.42 -4.05
N PHE A 327 -19.28 9.90 -4.61
CA PHE A 327 -18.91 11.31 -4.51
C PHE A 327 -18.97 12.01 -5.87
N PRO A 328 -19.72 13.11 -6.01
CA PRO A 328 -19.74 13.92 -7.21
C PRO A 328 -18.45 14.75 -7.29
N VAL A 329 -17.34 14.08 -7.61
CA VAL A 329 -16.04 14.71 -7.83
C VAL A 329 -16.09 15.56 -9.10
N THR A 330 -15.31 16.63 -9.11
CA THR A 330 -14.98 17.37 -10.33
C THR A 330 -14.53 16.38 -11.43
N PRO A 331 -15.00 16.52 -12.68
CA PRO A 331 -14.63 15.63 -13.77
C PRO A 331 -13.10 15.43 -13.83
N GLY A 332 -12.65 14.18 -13.63
CA GLY A 332 -11.23 13.81 -13.67
C GLY A 332 -10.67 13.23 -12.37
N GLY A 333 -11.26 13.48 -11.20
CA GLY A 333 -10.77 12.92 -9.92
C GLY A 333 -10.67 11.39 -9.96
N CYS A 334 -11.70 10.71 -10.45
CA CYS A 334 -11.71 9.25 -10.56
C CYS A 334 -10.66 8.70 -11.54
N SER A 335 -10.31 9.46 -12.57
CA SER A 335 -9.33 9.03 -13.58
C SER A 335 -7.92 8.89 -13.00
N ILE A 336 -7.58 9.72 -12.02
CA ILE A 336 -6.29 9.68 -11.32
C ILE A 336 -6.17 8.38 -10.51
N TYR A 337 -7.20 8.05 -9.73
CA TYR A 337 -7.21 6.82 -8.95
C TYR A 337 -7.24 5.58 -9.85
N SER A 338 -7.94 5.62 -11.00
CA SER A 338 -7.86 4.56 -12.02
C SER A 338 -6.43 4.36 -12.53
N ALA A 339 -5.75 5.45 -12.91
CA ALA A 339 -4.39 5.39 -13.43
C ALA A 339 -3.40 4.89 -12.37
N ALA A 340 -3.52 5.38 -11.13
CA ALA A 340 -2.73 4.91 -10.00
C ALA A 340 -2.96 3.41 -9.74
N PHE A 341 -4.21 2.94 -9.81
CA PHE A 341 -4.54 1.54 -9.60
C PHE A 341 -3.89 0.63 -10.66
N VAL A 342 -4.03 0.97 -11.94
CA VAL A 342 -3.39 0.21 -13.04
C VAL A 342 -1.88 0.15 -12.86
N MET A 343 -1.26 1.28 -12.53
CA MET A 343 0.19 1.37 -12.26
C MET A 343 0.60 0.48 -11.08
N HIS A 344 -0.13 0.51 -9.97
CA HIS A 344 0.17 -0.30 -8.79
C HIS A 344 -0.02 -1.79 -9.05
N VAL A 345 -1.08 -2.19 -9.76
CA VAL A 345 -1.29 -3.59 -10.16
C VAL A 345 -0.13 -4.07 -11.06
N PHE A 346 0.32 -3.23 -11.99
CA PHE A 346 1.46 -3.52 -12.85
C PHE A 346 2.75 -3.71 -12.04
N TRP A 347 3.06 -2.78 -11.12
CA TRP A 347 4.23 -2.87 -10.25
C TRP A 347 4.19 -4.09 -9.33
N PHE A 348 3.04 -4.38 -8.71
CA PHE A 348 2.87 -5.56 -7.88
C PHE A 348 3.06 -6.84 -8.69
N SER A 349 2.52 -6.90 -9.91
CA SER A 349 2.74 -8.03 -10.82
C SER A 349 4.22 -8.23 -11.16
N LYS A 350 4.95 -7.15 -11.44
CA LYS A 350 6.41 -7.19 -11.67
C LYS A 350 7.17 -7.65 -10.43
N TYR A 351 6.76 -7.20 -9.24
CA TYR A 351 7.33 -7.66 -7.98
C TYR A 351 7.17 -9.18 -7.79
N ILE A 352 5.95 -9.70 -7.97
CA ILE A 352 5.65 -11.14 -7.85
C ILE A 352 6.44 -11.96 -8.88
N GLN A 353 6.52 -11.50 -10.13
CA GLN A 353 7.35 -12.13 -11.15
C GLN A 353 8.83 -12.15 -10.75
N GLY A 354 9.33 -11.04 -10.21
CA GLY A 354 10.70 -10.94 -9.69
C GLY A 354 10.99 -11.92 -8.55
N ARG A 355 10.05 -12.07 -7.61
CA ARG A 355 10.14 -13.07 -6.52
C ARG A 355 10.17 -14.49 -7.04
N ARG A 356 9.26 -14.84 -7.97
CA ARG A 356 9.23 -16.17 -8.60
C ARG A 356 10.54 -16.49 -9.32
N ARG A 357 11.14 -15.51 -10.00
CA ARG A 357 12.44 -15.67 -10.67
C ARG A 357 13.58 -15.92 -9.68
N ARG A 358 13.64 -15.19 -8.56
CA ARG A 358 14.64 -15.40 -7.51
C ARG A 358 14.51 -16.78 -6.86
N ALA A 359 13.30 -17.16 -6.45
CA ALA A 359 13.04 -18.47 -5.85
C ALA A 359 13.46 -19.64 -6.76
N ARG A 360 13.28 -19.51 -8.09
CA ARG A 360 13.76 -20.50 -9.06
C ARG A 360 15.30 -20.56 -9.10
N ARG A 361 15.98 -19.42 -9.08
CA ARG A 361 17.46 -19.36 -9.06
C ARG A 361 18.02 -19.97 -7.78
N ASP A 362 17.41 -19.66 -6.63
CA ASP A 362 17.85 -20.19 -5.33
C ASP A 362 17.67 -21.72 -5.27
N LYS A 363 16.55 -22.24 -5.81
CA LYS A 363 16.33 -23.69 -5.94
C LYS A 363 17.36 -24.35 -6.85
N THR A 364 17.69 -23.73 -7.99
CA THR A 364 18.71 -24.25 -8.92
C THR A 364 20.09 -24.25 -8.25
N GLN A 365 20.48 -23.18 -7.58
CA GLN A 365 21.76 -23.09 -6.85
C GLN A 365 21.85 -24.11 -5.72
N ALA A 366 20.78 -24.30 -4.94
CA ALA A 366 20.73 -25.32 -3.91
C ALA A 366 20.89 -26.74 -4.49
N LEU A 367 20.26 -27.02 -5.64
CA LEU A 367 20.39 -28.31 -6.31
C LEU A 367 21.81 -28.54 -6.86
N GLU A 368 22.44 -27.51 -7.42
CA GLU A 368 23.83 -27.57 -7.88
C GLU A 368 24.81 -27.79 -6.72
N GLN A 369 24.61 -27.13 -5.58
CA GLN A 369 25.39 -27.36 -4.36
C GLN A 369 25.23 -28.78 -3.84
N LEU A 370 24.00 -29.33 -3.84
CA LEU A 370 23.75 -30.72 -3.44
C LEU A 370 24.42 -31.72 -4.41
N LYS A 371 24.38 -31.46 -5.71
CA LYS A 371 25.09 -32.29 -6.71
C LYS A 371 26.61 -32.24 -6.53
N ALA A 372 27.17 -31.06 -6.26
CA ALA A 372 28.60 -30.91 -5.99
C ALA A 372 29.02 -31.63 -4.69
N ALA A 373 28.20 -31.55 -3.64
CA ALA A 373 28.44 -32.28 -2.39
C ALA A 373 28.38 -33.80 -2.59
N ASN A 374 27.39 -34.31 -3.33
CA ASN A 374 27.24 -35.74 -3.57
C ASN A 374 28.25 -36.31 -4.58
N GLY A 375 28.65 -35.52 -5.59
CA GLY A 375 29.68 -35.90 -6.56
C GLY A 375 31.10 -35.92 -5.98
N THR A 376 31.32 -35.30 -4.83
CA THR A 376 32.60 -35.31 -4.10
C THR A 376 32.70 -36.47 -3.11
N ILE A 377 31.72 -37.39 -3.07
CA ILE A 377 31.94 -38.73 -2.52
C ILE A 377 32.82 -39.48 -3.52
N THR A 378 34.09 -39.11 -3.59
CA THR A 378 35.12 -39.98 -4.14
C THR A 378 35.11 -41.20 -3.23
N ILE A 379 34.54 -42.29 -3.72
CA ILE A 379 34.76 -43.60 -3.14
C ILE A 379 36.27 -43.80 -3.28
N THR A 380 37.03 -43.41 -2.25
CA THR A 380 38.34 -43.94 -2.02
C THR A 380 38.08 -45.42 -1.85
N LYS A 381 38.18 -46.17 -2.96
CA LYS A 381 38.28 -47.61 -2.96
C LYS A 381 39.59 -47.89 -2.24
N THR A 382 39.58 -47.82 -0.92
CA THR A 382 40.53 -48.55 -0.10
C THR A 382 40.16 -50.00 -0.38
N THR A 383 40.85 -50.56 -1.36
CA THR A 383 40.83 -51.97 -1.71
C THR A 383 41.41 -52.73 -0.52
N THR A 384 40.65 -52.83 0.57
CA THR A 384 40.86 -53.86 1.56
C THR A 384 40.01 -55.02 1.07
N ALA A 385 40.69 -56.02 0.51
CA ALA A 385 40.08 -57.26 0.06
C ALA A 385 39.29 -57.89 1.21
N ILE A 386 37.97 -57.67 1.23
CA ILE A 386 37.04 -58.50 1.99
C ILE A 386 36.25 -59.24 0.95
N THR A 387 36.65 -60.49 0.73
CA THR A 387 35.97 -61.48 -0.08
C THR A 387 34.64 -61.80 0.57
N THR A 388 33.56 -61.11 0.19
CA THR A 388 32.20 -61.55 0.49
C THR A 388 31.60 -62.22 -0.74
N THR A 389 31.62 -63.54 -0.73
CA THR A 389 30.89 -64.41 -1.66
C THR A 389 29.39 -64.25 -1.44
N THR A 390 28.69 -63.57 -2.34
CA THR A 390 27.22 -63.56 -2.36
C THR A 390 26.72 -64.58 -3.39
N LYS A 391 26.13 -65.68 -2.92
CA LYS A 391 25.48 -66.69 -3.77
C LYS A 391 24.13 -66.16 -4.23
N LYS A 392 23.94 -66.01 -5.54
CA LYS A 392 22.63 -65.71 -6.16
C LYS A 392 21.93 -67.02 -6.49
N SER A 393 20.79 -67.27 -5.86
CA SER A 393 19.86 -68.36 -6.21
C SER A 393 18.64 -67.74 -6.89
N VAL A 394 18.25 -68.26 -8.06
CA VAL A 394 17.05 -67.85 -8.79
C VAL A 394 16.05 -68.99 -8.70
N VAL A 395 14.97 -68.79 -7.95
CA VAL A 395 13.86 -69.74 -7.87
C VAL A 395 12.62 -69.06 -8.44
N ASN A 396 12.02 -69.67 -9.46
CA ASN A 396 10.78 -69.23 -10.14
C ASN A 396 10.77 -67.78 -10.64
N GLY A 397 11.85 -67.34 -11.31
CA GLY A 397 11.86 -66.08 -12.07
C GLY A 397 11.77 -64.79 -11.26
N LYS A 398 11.75 -64.87 -9.91
CA LYS A 398 11.79 -63.72 -9.02
C LYS A 398 13.10 -63.73 -8.25
N VAL A 399 13.90 -62.67 -8.43
CA VAL A 399 15.17 -62.50 -7.69
C VAL A 399 14.82 -62.14 -6.25
N VAL A 400 14.91 -63.12 -5.35
CA VAL A 400 14.82 -62.89 -3.91
C VAL A 400 16.24 -62.69 -3.38
N LEU A 401 16.52 -61.51 -2.86
CA LEU A 401 17.75 -61.24 -2.12
C LEU A 401 17.54 -61.73 -0.69
N GLU A 402 17.96 -62.97 -0.42
CA GLU A 402 18.04 -63.49 0.94
C GLU A 402 19.27 -62.86 1.60
N LYS A 403 19.01 -62.06 2.64
CA LYS A 403 20.05 -61.38 3.41
C LYS A 403 20.30 -62.23 4.65
N ASP A 404 21.19 -63.20 4.53
CA ASP A 404 21.70 -63.93 5.68
C ASP A 404 22.44 -62.94 6.57
N VAL A 405 21.83 -62.60 7.71
CA VAL A 405 22.48 -61.86 8.79
C VAL A 405 23.18 -62.91 9.64
N ASP A 406 24.50 -63.00 9.49
CA ASP A 406 25.36 -63.79 10.38
C ASP A 406 25.29 -63.19 11.80
N PRO A 407 24.74 -63.90 12.80
CA PRO A 407 24.59 -63.38 14.16
C PRO A 407 25.90 -63.31 14.96
N SER A 408 27.05 -63.66 14.37
CA SER A 408 28.31 -63.84 15.11
C SER A 408 29.36 -62.73 14.95
N ALA A 409 29.08 -61.64 14.23
CA ALA A 409 30.04 -60.55 14.07
C ALA A 409 30.00 -59.56 15.25
N HIS A 410 31.07 -59.60 16.05
CA HIS A 410 31.35 -58.74 17.19
C HIS A 410 31.04 -57.25 17.01
N SER A 411 30.48 -56.69 18.09
CA SER A 411 30.29 -55.27 18.35
C SER A 411 31.58 -54.47 18.12
N THR A 412 31.67 -53.77 16.99
CA THR A 412 32.65 -52.70 16.82
C THR A 412 31.98 -51.40 17.22
N SER A 413 32.39 -50.82 18.35
CA SER A 413 31.92 -49.52 18.82
C SER A 413 32.20 -48.44 17.78
N ILE A 414 31.17 -47.93 17.13
CA ILE A 414 31.22 -46.70 16.34
C ILE A 414 31.27 -45.55 17.34
N SER A 415 32.49 -45.09 17.65
CA SER A 415 32.66 -43.79 18.28
C SER A 415 32.26 -42.72 17.26
N SER A 416 31.14 -42.04 17.51
CA SER A 416 30.77 -40.87 16.72
C SER A 416 31.69 -39.72 17.13
N ALA A 417 32.81 -39.56 16.43
CA ALA A 417 33.56 -38.32 16.45
C ALA A 417 32.68 -37.25 15.78
N ARG A 418 31.90 -36.55 16.61
CA ARG A 418 31.13 -35.36 16.24
C ARG A 418 32.15 -34.25 15.96
N SER A 419 32.74 -34.26 14.77
CA SER A 419 33.56 -33.14 14.30
C SER A 419 32.64 -31.93 14.14
N GLY A 420 32.81 -30.97 15.05
CA GLY A 420 32.14 -29.69 15.00
C GLY A 420 32.75 -28.84 13.89
N THR A 421 32.46 -29.15 12.63
CA THR A 421 32.67 -28.19 11.55
C THR A 421 31.53 -27.18 11.59
N SER A 422 31.74 -26.11 12.37
CA SER A 422 30.97 -24.88 12.25
C SER A 422 31.17 -24.36 10.82
N PHE A 423 30.19 -24.58 9.95
CA PHE A 423 30.21 -24.08 8.59
C PHE A 423 29.89 -22.58 8.65
N GLN A 424 30.92 -21.74 8.79
CA GLN A 424 30.76 -20.32 8.59
C GLN A 424 30.45 -20.07 7.11
N LEU A 425 29.18 -19.82 6.82
CA LEU A 425 28.72 -19.20 5.58
C LEU A 425 29.35 -17.80 5.50
N ARG A 426 30.56 -17.75 4.93
CA ARG A 426 31.22 -16.51 4.57
C ARG A 426 30.44 -15.91 3.39
N ALA A 427 29.48 -15.05 3.72
CA ALA A 427 28.85 -14.19 2.73
C ALA A 427 29.95 -13.39 2.00
N LYS A 428 30.23 -13.75 0.75
CA LYS A 428 31.06 -12.94 -0.14
C LYS A 428 30.32 -11.62 -0.34
N LYS A 429 30.95 -10.53 0.11
CA LYS A 429 30.52 -9.15 -0.16
C LYS A 429 30.69 -8.81 -1.63
#